data_AF-A0A7X9UI66-F1
#
_entry.id   AF-A0A7X9UI66-F1
#
_cell.length_a   1.000
_cell.length_b   1.000
_cell.length_c   1.000
_cell.angle_alpha   90.00
_cell.angle_beta   90.00
_cell.angle_gamma   90.00
#
_symmetry.space_group_name_H-M   'P 1'
#
loop_
_entity.id
_entity.type
_entity.pdbx_description
1 polymer ?
#
loop_
_entity_poly.entity_id
_entity_poly.type
_entity_poly.pdbx_seq_one_letter_code
_entity_poly.pdbx_strand_id
1 'polypeptide(L)'
;MKKIYDDNLYNESQKERFLQRQNVNTKEAYSRVLRRASAIEKRLEMDLYDFNLNEIKQVLLLLESTKLATVKTTGSIIQNYIRWAIEQDLRKDNINPLDAVYGDDFYIQFVDDSRAVLFSEEDIGNVVDGCLNFQDKLIVQSLFEGIMGKANSELLNMKMEHITGSEDEFKITLYDDTRKGRESREISISNFLYNILRIANREEKYIKNNGVLKAHIKSDSNELIDNDYIIRSAVNSSIKQGTDEPASKYLVQSRLSKIAEWHSLPLLTVTNLRNSGMLKMARDLYVKHGKLEREEYYTICEHYNVGKQPDGSYAYSRFKVGFLNMENLNSIYGIG
;
A
#
# COMPACT_ATOMS: atom_id res chain seq x y z
N MET A 1 4.09 7.93 14.42
CA MET A 1 2.64 8.16 14.20
C MET A 1 2.05 8.74 15.47
N LYS A 2 1.77 10.06 15.53
CA LYS A 2 1.17 10.68 16.74
C LYS A 2 -0.28 10.20 16.86
N LYS A 3 -0.58 9.47 17.95
CA LYS A 3 -1.94 9.15 18.38
C LYS A 3 -2.64 10.45 18.79
N ILE A 4 -3.31 11.10 17.84
CA ILE A 4 -4.34 12.11 18.14
C ILE A 4 -5.65 11.50 17.62
N TYR A 5 -6.11 10.43 18.26
CA TYR A 5 -7.45 9.88 18.03
C TYR A 5 -8.09 9.76 19.40
N ASP A 6 -8.86 10.78 19.74
CA ASP A 6 -9.92 10.60 20.72
C ASP A 6 -11.07 9.94 19.93
N ASP A 7 -11.19 8.61 20.03
CA ASP A 7 -11.97 7.70 19.17
C ASP A 7 -13.50 7.87 19.22
N ASN A 8 -13.98 8.91 19.91
CA ASN A 8 -15.39 9.09 20.20
C ASN A 8 -16.10 9.94 19.13
N LEU A 9 -17.32 9.53 18.78
CA LEU A 9 -18.20 10.30 17.90
C LEU A 9 -18.71 11.54 18.64
N TYR A 10 -18.62 12.72 18.04
CA TYR A 10 -19.39 13.87 18.51
C TYR A 10 -20.89 13.60 18.28
N ASN A 11 -21.80 13.97 19.18
CA ASN A 11 -23.24 13.66 19.06
C ASN A 11 -23.53 12.21 18.65
N GLU A 12 -22.93 11.27 19.38
CA GLU A 12 -22.93 9.83 19.07
C GLU A 12 -24.32 9.29 18.70
N SER A 13 -25.35 9.64 19.45
CA SER A 13 -26.74 9.22 19.18
C SER A 13 -27.20 9.51 17.74
N GLN A 14 -26.93 10.70 17.20
CA GLN A 14 -27.37 11.05 15.84
C GLN A 14 -26.56 10.30 14.79
N LYS A 15 -25.26 10.15 15.02
CA LYS A 15 -24.37 9.41 14.11
C LYS A 15 -24.70 7.93 14.10
N GLU A 16 -25.03 7.34 15.24
CA GLU A 16 -25.51 5.98 15.32
C GLU A 16 -26.81 5.78 14.54
N ARG A 17 -27.78 6.71 14.65
CA ARG A 17 -29.03 6.67 13.86
C ARG A 17 -28.77 6.68 12.36
N PHE A 18 -27.82 7.50 11.90
CA PHE A 18 -27.40 7.50 10.50
C PHE A 18 -26.74 6.18 10.08
N LEU A 19 -25.85 5.66 10.91
CA LEU A 19 -25.06 4.45 10.65
C LEU A 19 -25.89 3.16 10.70
N GLN A 20 -26.97 3.11 11.48
CA GLN A 20 -27.86 1.94 11.60
C GLN A 20 -28.51 1.54 10.28
N ARG A 21 -28.70 2.49 9.35
CA ARG A 21 -29.29 2.23 8.03
C ARG A 21 -28.31 1.61 7.03
N GLN A 22 -27.03 1.51 7.38
CA GLN A 22 -25.97 1.07 6.49
C GLN A 22 -25.61 -0.41 6.71
N ASN A 23 -25.14 -1.08 5.66
CA ASN A 23 -24.53 -2.40 5.80
C ASN A 23 -23.23 -2.32 6.62
N VAL A 24 -22.76 -3.46 7.15
CA VAL A 24 -21.61 -3.52 8.08
C VAL A 24 -20.34 -2.85 7.52
N ASN A 25 -20.02 -3.08 6.23
CA ASN A 25 -18.81 -2.52 5.62
C ASN A 25 -18.93 -1.00 5.41
N THR A 26 -20.09 -0.54 4.96
CA THR A 26 -20.38 0.89 4.79
C THR A 26 -20.41 1.60 6.15
N LYS A 27 -20.98 0.97 7.18
CA LYS A 27 -21.01 1.48 8.55
C LYS A 27 -19.59 1.74 9.06
N GLU A 28 -18.67 0.79 8.88
CA GLU A 28 -17.27 0.95 9.28
C GLU A 28 -16.58 2.10 8.54
N ALA A 29 -16.72 2.17 7.22
CA ALA A 29 -16.13 3.24 6.42
C ALA A 29 -16.67 4.63 6.82
N TYR A 30 -17.98 4.74 7.02
CA TYR A 30 -18.63 5.99 7.41
C TYR A 30 -18.23 6.40 8.84
N SER A 31 -18.19 5.45 9.77
CA SER A 31 -17.79 5.72 11.16
C SER A 31 -16.39 6.30 11.26
N ARG A 32 -15.44 5.83 10.44
CA ARG A 32 -14.07 6.37 10.43
C ARG A 32 -14.02 7.84 10.01
N VAL A 33 -14.80 8.22 8.99
CA VAL A 33 -14.91 9.61 8.56
C VAL A 33 -15.53 10.47 9.66
N LEU A 34 -16.63 10.00 10.24
CA LEU A 34 -17.33 10.72 11.29
C LEU A 34 -16.47 10.92 12.56
N ARG A 35 -15.70 9.89 12.98
CA ARG A 35 -14.73 10.04 14.08
C ARG A 35 -13.63 11.04 13.76
N ARG A 36 -13.18 11.12 12.51
CA ARG A 36 -12.19 12.11 12.07
C ARG A 36 -12.77 13.53 12.15
N ALA A 37 -14.03 13.69 11.76
CA ALA A 37 -14.74 14.97 11.85
C ALA A 37 -14.91 15.44 13.30
N SER A 38 -15.03 14.51 14.27
CA SER A 38 -15.19 14.84 15.70
C SER A 38 -14.15 15.84 16.23
N ALA A 39 -12.93 15.84 15.71
CA ALA A 39 -11.90 16.81 16.12
C ALA A 39 -12.29 18.26 15.77
N ILE A 40 -12.90 18.48 14.60
CA ILE A 40 -13.40 19.80 14.19
C ILE A 40 -14.72 20.10 14.89
N GLU A 41 -15.61 19.12 15.00
CA GLU A 41 -16.92 19.28 15.66
C GLU A 41 -16.80 19.69 17.13
N LYS A 42 -15.90 19.04 17.88
CA LYS A 42 -15.60 19.42 19.27
C LYS A 42 -15.04 20.84 19.37
N ARG A 43 -14.20 21.26 18.42
CA ARG A 43 -13.59 22.59 18.41
C ARG A 43 -14.60 23.69 18.05
N LEU A 44 -15.58 23.38 17.20
CA LEU A 44 -16.62 24.30 16.77
C LEU A 44 -17.90 24.22 17.62
N GLU A 45 -17.97 23.25 18.53
CA GLU A 45 -19.17 22.90 19.29
C GLU A 45 -20.42 22.74 18.41
N MET A 46 -20.21 22.14 17.24
CA MET A 46 -21.20 22.04 16.17
C MET A 46 -21.09 20.68 15.50
N ASP A 47 -22.24 20.10 15.12
CA ASP A 47 -22.25 18.85 14.39
C ASP A 47 -21.82 19.05 12.93
N LEU A 48 -21.15 18.06 12.37
CA LEU A 48 -20.74 18.00 10.98
C LEU A 48 -21.91 18.25 10.03
N TYR A 49 -23.14 17.83 10.38
CA TYR A 49 -24.28 18.10 9.52
C TYR A 49 -24.64 19.59 9.42
N ASP A 50 -24.19 20.45 10.33
CA ASP A 50 -24.41 21.91 10.31
C ASP A 50 -23.23 22.68 9.70
N PHE A 51 -22.16 21.98 9.29
CA PHE A 51 -20.98 22.64 8.74
C PHE A 51 -21.30 23.38 7.44
N ASN A 52 -20.60 24.50 7.23
CA ASN A 52 -20.47 25.19 5.95
C ASN A 52 -19.27 24.64 5.15
N LEU A 53 -19.10 25.13 3.92
CA LEU A 53 -18.05 24.62 3.04
C LEU A 53 -16.64 24.78 3.62
N ASN A 54 -16.33 25.89 4.29
CA ASN A 54 -14.99 26.13 4.84
C ASN A 54 -14.67 25.22 6.05
N GLU A 55 -15.66 24.82 6.83
CA GLU A 55 -15.50 23.88 7.93
C GLU A 55 -15.31 22.45 7.40
N ILE A 56 -16.03 22.09 6.34
CA ILE A 56 -15.82 20.82 5.63
C ILE A 56 -14.40 20.75 5.06
N LYS A 57 -13.87 21.84 4.48
CA LYS A 57 -12.47 21.89 4.01
C LYS A 57 -11.48 21.56 5.13
N GLN A 58 -11.72 22.03 6.35
CA GLN A 58 -10.85 21.72 7.50
C GLN A 58 -10.88 20.23 7.85
N VAL A 59 -12.04 19.56 7.74
CA VAL A 59 -12.13 18.10 7.90
C VAL A 59 -11.34 17.37 6.82
N LEU A 60 -11.44 17.83 5.56
CA LEU A 60 -10.70 17.24 4.43
C LEU A 60 -9.18 17.40 4.59
N LEU A 61 -8.72 18.56 5.06
CA LEU A 61 -7.29 18.81 5.35
C LEU A 61 -6.75 17.90 6.47
N LEU A 62 -7.57 17.60 7.48
CA LEU A 62 -7.19 16.65 8.54
C LEU A 62 -6.98 15.23 8.04
N LEU A 63 -7.36 14.88 6.80
CA LEU A 63 -7.15 13.53 6.27
C LEU A 63 -5.67 13.22 6.06
N GLU A 64 -4.83 14.23 5.75
CA GLU A 64 -3.44 14.04 5.31
C GLU A 64 -3.33 12.91 4.27
N SER A 65 -4.29 12.86 3.34
CA SER A 65 -4.42 11.75 2.42
C SER A 65 -3.66 12.05 1.13
N THR A 66 -2.76 11.16 0.76
CA THR A 66 -2.03 11.24 -0.51
C THR A 66 -2.84 10.73 -1.71
N LYS A 67 -4.12 10.39 -1.53
CA LYS A 67 -4.97 9.80 -2.58
C LYS A 67 -6.24 10.62 -2.79
N LEU A 68 -6.40 11.18 -3.98
CA LEU A 68 -7.61 11.89 -4.40
C LEU A 68 -8.89 11.06 -4.19
N ALA A 69 -8.84 9.76 -4.50
CA ALA A 69 -9.97 8.86 -4.29
C ALA A 69 -10.43 8.78 -2.82
N THR A 70 -9.50 8.85 -1.87
CA THR A 70 -9.83 8.84 -0.44
C THR A 70 -10.49 10.16 -0.04
N VAL A 71 -9.94 11.31 -0.47
CA VAL A 71 -10.53 12.64 -0.21
C VAL A 71 -11.94 12.73 -0.78
N LYS A 72 -12.15 12.30 -2.04
CA LYS A 72 -13.48 12.26 -2.69
C LYS A 72 -14.46 11.36 -1.94
N THR A 73 -14.01 10.17 -1.52
CA THR A 73 -14.84 9.25 -0.75
C THR A 73 -15.28 9.88 0.57
N THR A 74 -14.37 10.55 1.28
CA THR A 74 -14.70 11.29 2.50
C THR A 74 -15.72 12.40 2.23
N GLY A 75 -15.53 13.20 1.18
CA GLY A 75 -16.48 14.24 0.78
C GLY A 75 -17.89 13.67 0.52
N SER A 76 -17.98 12.56 -0.22
CA SER A 76 -19.26 11.88 -0.48
C SER A 76 -19.94 11.37 0.80
N ILE A 77 -19.17 10.85 1.76
CA ILE A 77 -19.71 10.40 3.06
C ILE A 77 -20.27 11.59 3.85
N ILE A 78 -19.54 12.71 3.90
CA ILE A 78 -20.00 13.94 4.55
C ILE A 78 -21.27 14.46 3.88
N GLN A 79 -21.30 14.50 2.54
CA GLN A 79 -22.46 14.93 1.77
C GLN A 79 -23.69 14.06 2.11
N ASN A 80 -23.53 12.74 2.15
CA ASN A 80 -24.61 11.81 2.51
C ASN A 80 -25.10 11.99 3.95
N TYR A 81 -24.20 12.30 4.88
CA TYR A 81 -24.58 12.57 6.27
C TYR A 81 -25.38 13.87 6.40
N ILE A 82 -24.96 14.94 5.73
CA ILE A 82 -25.70 16.21 5.69
C ILE A 82 -27.08 16.02 5.05
N ARG A 83 -27.18 15.28 3.93
CA ARG A 83 -28.47 14.98 3.29
C ARG A 83 -29.41 14.21 4.23
N TRP A 84 -28.88 13.19 4.91
CA TRP A 84 -29.66 12.47 5.91
C TRP A 84 -30.14 13.40 7.04
N ALA A 85 -29.30 14.31 7.54
CA ALA A 85 -29.69 15.22 8.60
C ALA A 85 -30.78 16.21 8.16
N ILE A 86 -30.72 16.68 6.91
CA ILE A 86 -31.76 17.47 6.26
C ILE A 86 -33.09 16.69 6.22
N GLU A 87 -33.08 15.42 5.78
CA GLU A 87 -34.27 14.56 5.77
C GLU A 87 -34.85 14.29 7.16
N GLN A 88 -34.04 14.42 8.20
CA GLN A 88 -34.45 14.25 9.60
C GLN A 88 -34.79 15.57 10.30
N ASP A 89 -34.82 16.70 9.56
CA ASP A 89 -35.09 18.04 10.09
C ASP A 89 -34.14 18.44 11.24
N LEU A 90 -32.89 17.96 11.18
CA LEU A 90 -31.86 18.23 12.19
C LEU A 90 -31.03 19.48 11.88
N ARG A 91 -30.86 19.79 10.59
CA ARG A 91 -30.06 20.92 10.11
C ARG A 91 -30.93 22.19 10.07
N LYS A 92 -30.32 23.35 10.39
CA LYS A 92 -31.03 24.64 10.40
C LYS A 92 -31.52 25.11 9.02
N ASP A 93 -30.84 24.69 7.96
CA ASP A 93 -31.18 25.01 6.58
C ASP A 93 -31.29 23.73 5.74
N ASN A 94 -31.94 23.84 4.58
CA ASN A 94 -32.15 22.73 3.64
C ASN A 94 -31.09 22.74 2.51
N ILE A 95 -29.88 23.24 2.79
CA ILE A 95 -28.81 23.37 1.79
C ILE A 95 -27.62 22.52 2.20
N ASN A 96 -27.20 21.62 1.31
CA ASN A 96 -25.95 20.90 1.47
C ASN A 96 -24.81 21.68 0.77
N PRO A 97 -23.78 22.16 1.49
CA PRO A 97 -22.68 22.92 0.89
C PRO A 97 -21.89 22.16 -0.17
N LEU A 98 -21.93 20.82 -0.14
CA LEU A 98 -21.23 19.97 -1.12
C LEU A 98 -22.04 19.70 -2.39
N ASP A 99 -23.32 20.08 -2.47
CA ASP A 99 -24.12 19.90 -3.69
C ASP A 99 -23.69 20.85 -4.82
N ALA A 100 -23.07 21.98 -4.48
CA ALA A 100 -22.50 22.93 -5.45
C ALA A 100 -21.07 22.58 -5.89
N VAL A 101 -20.47 21.53 -5.34
CA VAL A 101 -19.12 21.08 -5.69
C VAL A 101 -19.19 20.16 -6.89
N TYR A 102 -18.63 20.60 -8.01
CA TYR A 102 -18.56 19.82 -9.25
C TYR A 102 -17.12 19.42 -9.57
N GLY A 103 -16.93 18.16 -9.99
CA GLY A 103 -15.66 17.66 -10.49
C GLY A 103 -14.60 17.44 -9.41
N ASP A 104 -13.37 17.18 -9.89
CA ASP A 104 -12.25 16.77 -9.05
C ASP A 104 -11.40 17.96 -8.55
N ASP A 105 -11.49 19.12 -9.21
CA ASP A 105 -10.72 20.33 -8.91
C ASP A 105 -10.85 20.77 -7.46
N PHE A 106 -12.07 20.70 -6.90
CA PHE A 106 -12.28 21.01 -5.49
C PHE A 106 -11.49 20.07 -4.57
N TYR A 107 -11.42 18.78 -4.88
CA TYR A 107 -10.82 17.78 -4.00
C TYR A 107 -9.29 17.67 -4.14
N ILE A 108 -8.74 18.01 -5.32
CA ILE A 108 -7.31 17.96 -5.60
C ILE A 108 -6.50 18.78 -4.60
N GLN A 109 -7.01 19.95 -4.20
CA GLN A 109 -6.32 20.86 -3.26
C GLN A 109 -6.14 20.29 -1.83
N PHE A 110 -6.78 19.16 -1.50
CA PHE A 110 -6.68 18.51 -0.18
C PHE A 110 -5.86 17.22 -0.22
N VAL A 111 -5.27 16.89 -1.36
CA VAL A 111 -4.34 15.76 -1.48
C VAL A 111 -3.00 16.19 -0.91
N ASP A 112 -2.49 15.41 0.05
CA ASP A 112 -1.16 15.61 0.63
C ASP A 112 -0.10 15.06 -0.33
N ASP A 113 0.65 15.96 -0.98
CA ASP A 113 1.77 15.67 -1.87
C ASP A 113 3.14 15.82 -1.18
N SER A 114 3.18 16.16 0.11
CA SER A 114 4.42 16.43 0.84
C SER A 114 5.30 15.19 1.06
N ARG A 115 4.76 13.99 0.78
CA ARG A 115 5.45 12.71 1.00
C ARG A 115 5.47 11.91 -0.29
N ALA A 116 6.66 11.44 -0.68
CA ALA A 116 6.82 10.56 -1.83
C ALA A 116 6.00 9.26 -1.66
N VAL A 117 5.06 9.04 -2.58
CA VAL A 117 4.27 7.79 -2.70
C VAL A 117 4.85 6.82 -3.74
N LEU A 118 5.74 7.33 -4.58
CA LEU A 118 6.44 6.62 -5.64
C LEU A 118 7.93 6.85 -5.43
N PHE A 119 8.71 5.80 -5.68
CA PHE A 119 10.15 5.77 -5.46
C PHE A 119 10.82 5.43 -6.80
N SER A 120 11.92 6.09 -7.10
CA SER A 120 12.77 5.73 -8.24
C SER A 120 13.48 4.40 -8.00
N GLU A 121 14.03 3.79 -9.06
CA GLU A 121 14.92 2.62 -8.92
C GLU A 121 16.11 2.92 -8.00
N GLU A 122 16.65 4.15 -8.04
CA GLU A 122 17.73 4.59 -7.17
C GLU A 122 17.30 4.68 -5.70
N ASP A 123 16.12 5.24 -5.41
CA ASP A 123 15.57 5.29 -4.05
C ASP A 123 15.42 3.87 -3.48
N ILE A 124 14.92 2.93 -4.28
CA ILE A 124 14.76 1.54 -3.87
C ILE A 124 16.13 0.86 -3.68
N GLY A 125 17.09 1.12 -4.56
CA GLY A 125 18.48 0.68 -4.38
C GLY A 125 19.06 1.15 -3.05
N ASN A 126 18.88 2.43 -2.71
CA ASN A 126 19.34 2.99 -1.43
C ASN A 126 18.69 2.33 -0.20
N VAL A 127 17.40 1.99 -0.28
CA VAL A 127 16.72 1.23 0.79
C VAL A 127 17.29 -0.18 0.91
N VAL A 128 17.49 -0.87 -0.21
CA VAL A 128 18.06 -2.22 -0.26
C VAL A 128 19.50 -2.21 0.30
N ASP A 129 20.31 -1.23 -0.06
CA ASP A 129 21.69 -1.12 0.40
C ASP A 129 21.79 -0.80 1.90
N GLY A 130 20.83 -0.03 2.44
CA GLY A 130 20.77 0.26 3.87
C GLY A 130 20.29 -0.90 4.75
N CYS A 131 19.78 -1.99 4.18
CA CYS A 131 19.42 -3.19 4.94
C CYS A 131 20.66 -4.08 5.18
N LEU A 132 20.88 -4.55 6.42
CA LEU A 132 21.97 -5.50 6.71
C LEU A 132 21.62 -6.93 6.34
N ASN A 133 20.37 -7.36 6.58
CA ASN A 133 19.94 -8.72 6.29
C ASN A 133 19.48 -8.87 4.85
N PHE A 134 19.91 -9.95 4.18
CA PHE A 134 19.39 -10.26 2.85
C PHE A 134 17.91 -10.66 2.89
N GLN A 135 17.46 -11.24 4.00
CA GLN A 135 16.05 -11.43 4.35
C GLN A 135 15.18 -10.16 4.26
N ASP A 136 15.75 -8.98 4.53
CA ASP A 136 15.05 -7.69 4.43
C ASP A 136 15.19 -7.11 3.01
N LYS A 137 16.40 -7.17 2.43
CA LYS A 137 16.69 -6.76 1.03
C LYS A 137 15.74 -7.42 0.03
N LEU A 138 15.55 -8.73 0.16
CA LEU A 138 14.74 -9.50 -0.77
C LEU A 138 13.28 -9.05 -0.72
N ILE A 139 12.74 -8.65 0.43
CA ILE A 139 11.34 -8.23 0.54
C ILE A 139 11.13 -6.97 -0.29
N VAL A 140 12.01 -5.99 -0.12
CA VAL A 140 11.94 -4.71 -0.83
C VAL A 140 12.08 -4.93 -2.34
N GLN A 141 13.12 -5.64 -2.76
CA GLN A 141 13.40 -5.85 -4.19
C GLN A 141 12.35 -6.75 -4.87
N SER A 142 11.87 -7.81 -4.21
CA SER A 142 10.86 -8.72 -4.78
C SER A 142 9.54 -8.00 -5.02
N LEU A 143 9.10 -7.15 -4.07
CA LEU A 143 7.89 -6.35 -4.22
C LEU A 143 8.02 -5.32 -5.34
N PHE A 144 9.20 -4.70 -5.46
CA PHE A 144 9.51 -3.77 -6.54
C PHE A 144 9.52 -4.46 -7.91
N GLU A 145 10.00 -5.70 -8.01
CA GLU A 145 9.97 -6.46 -9.27
C GLU A 145 8.65 -7.22 -9.52
N GLY A 146 7.65 -7.00 -8.68
CA GLY A 146 6.28 -7.46 -8.94
C GLY A 146 5.94 -8.85 -8.41
N ILE A 147 6.75 -9.41 -7.52
CA ILE A 147 6.41 -10.60 -6.74
C ILE A 147 5.56 -10.12 -5.56
N MET A 148 4.32 -10.59 -5.39
CA MET A 148 3.47 -10.22 -4.25
C MET A 148 2.45 -11.32 -3.94
N GLY A 149 1.49 -11.56 -4.84
CA GLY A 149 0.36 -12.45 -4.59
C GLY A 149 -0.59 -11.97 -3.49
N LYS A 150 -1.68 -12.70 -3.29
CA LYS A 150 -2.65 -12.43 -2.24
C LYS A 150 -2.03 -12.63 -0.85
N ALA A 151 -2.06 -11.56 -0.04
CA ALA A 151 -1.47 -11.56 1.29
C ALA A 151 0.03 -11.93 1.32
N ASN A 152 0.77 -11.54 0.28
CA ASN A 152 2.21 -11.80 0.10
C ASN A 152 2.55 -13.29 -0.12
N SER A 153 1.59 -14.10 -0.54
CA SER A 153 1.74 -15.56 -0.79
C SER A 153 2.86 -15.88 -1.77
N GLU A 154 2.99 -15.15 -2.89
CA GLU A 154 4.04 -15.41 -3.88
C GLU A 154 5.42 -15.26 -3.25
N LEU A 155 5.64 -14.22 -2.43
CA LEU A 155 6.89 -14.03 -1.70
C LEU A 155 7.15 -15.17 -0.70
N LEU A 156 6.14 -15.52 0.08
CA LEU A 156 6.26 -16.47 1.18
C LEU A 156 6.46 -17.91 0.71
N ASN A 157 5.96 -18.22 -0.49
CA ASN A 157 6.08 -19.54 -1.12
C ASN A 157 7.31 -19.66 -2.04
N MET A 158 8.17 -18.63 -2.15
CA MET A 158 9.37 -18.72 -2.99
C MET A 158 10.36 -19.75 -2.46
N LYS A 159 10.90 -20.56 -3.39
CA LYS A 159 11.98 -21.52 -3.17
C LYS A 159 13.01 -21.38 -4.28
N MET A 160 14.26 -21.73 -4.01
CA MET A 160 15.32 -21.66 -5.03
C MET A 160 15.07 -22.60 -6.22
N GLU A 161 14.40 -23.73 -6.00
CA GLU A 161 14.02 -24.68 -7.06
C GLU A 161 12.99 -24.10 -8.06
N HIS A 162 12.30 -23.01 -7.70
CA HIS A 162 11.35 -22.34 -8.59
C HIS A 162 12.02 -21.40 -9.60
N ILE A 163 13.34 -21.20 -9.49
CA ILE A 163 14.10 -20.28 -10.33
C ILE A 163 14.84 -21.07 -11.40
N THR A 164 14.67 -20.65 -12.65
CA THR A 164 15.36 -21.20 -13.83
C THR A 164 16.04 -20.09 -14.61
N GLY A 165 16.96 -20.46 -15.51
CA GLY A 165 17.64 -19.52 -16.39
C GLY A 165 19.16 -19.42 -16.19
N SER A 166 19.77 -18.47 -16.89
CA SER A 166 21.21 -18.17 -16.87
C SER A 166 21.45 -16.67 -16.71
N GLU A 167 22.72 -16.25 -16.62
CA GLU A 167 23.14 -14.88 -16.25
C GLU A 167 22.42 -13.73 -16.98
N ASP A 168 21.89 -13.99 -18.20
CA ASP A 168 21.18 -13.01 -19.02
C ASP A 168 19.65 -12.99 -18.84
N GLU A 169 19.03 -14.09 -18.40
CA GLU A 169 17.57 -14.23 -18.30
C GLU A 169 17.19 -15.22 -17.19
N PHE A 170 16.90 -14.70 -16.00
CA PHE A 170 16.33 -15.48 -14.90
C PHE A 170 14.81 -15.41 -14.93
N LYS A 171 14.17 -16.55 -14.70
CA LYS A 171 12.72 -16.68 -14.54
C LYS A 171 12.40 -17.34 -13.22
N ILE A 172 11.34 -16.89 -12.58
CA ILE A 172 10.83 -17.49 -11.35
C ILE A 172 9.37 -17.88 -11.53
N THR A 173 9.06 -19.15 -11.21
CA THR A 173 7.67 -19.61 -11.05
C THR A 173 7.17 -19.21 -9.66
N LEU A 174 6.11 -18.42 -9.62
CA LEU A 174 5.48 -17.91 -8.41
C LEU A 174 4.19 -18.65 -8.12
N TYR A 175 3.86 -18.83 -6.84
CA TYR A 175 2.66 -19.51 -6.39
C TYR A 175 1.82 -18.63 -5.47
N ASP A 176 0.61 -18.28 -5.90
CA ASP A 176 -0.35 -17.48 -5.14
C ASP A 176 -1.45 -18.35 -4.51
N ASP A 177 -1.68 -18.17 -3.21
CA ASP A 177 -2.74 -18.85 -2.47
C ASP A 177 -4.08 -18.08 -2.60
N THR A 178 -4.88 -18.45 -3.62
CA THR A 178 -6.17 -17.83 -3.92
C THR A 178 -7.32 -18.47 -3.13
N ARG A 179 -8.55 -17.95 -3.30
CA ARG A 179 -9.74 -18.60 -2.71
C ARG A 179 -10.10 -19.93 -3.39
N LYS A 180 -9.66 -20.14 -4.64
CA LYS A 180 -10.00 -21.30 -5.46
C LYS A 180 -8.92 -22.39 -5.43
N GLY A 181 -7.86 -22.18 -4.66
CA GLY A 181 -6.67 -23.03 -4.63
C GLY A 181 -5.41 -22.23 -4.94
N ARG A 182 -4.37 -22.92 -5.36
CA ARG A 182 -3.08 -22.31 -5.70
C ARG A 182 -3.02 -22.02 -7.20
N GLU A 183 -2.72 -20.79 -7.56
CA GLU A 183 -2.46 -20.37 -8.94
C GLU A 183 -0.95 -20.14 -9.10
N SER A 184 -0.42 -20.36 -10.30
CA SER A 184 0.99 -20.10 -10.59
C SER A 184 1.14 -19.22 -11.82
N ARG A 185 2.24 -18.47 -11.84
CA ARG A 185 2.67 -17.66 -12.97
C ARG A 185 4.18 -17.60 -13.03
N GLU A 186 4.72 -17.29 -14.18
CA GLU A 186 6.16 -17.09 -14.37
C GLU A 186 6.43 -15.63 -14.71
N ILE A 187 7.49 -15.07 -14.13
CA ILE A 187 8.00 -13.75 -14.50
C ILE A 187 9.52 -13.80 -14.68
N SER A 188 10.04 -12.90 -15.52
CA SER A 188 11.47 -12.61 -15.54
C SER A 188 11.86 -11.75 -14.35
N ILE A 189 13.01 -12.04 -13.75
CA ILE A 189 13.60 -11.25 -12.66
C ILE A 189 14.98 -10.75 -13.04
N SER A 190 15.40 -9.65 -12.44
CA SER A 190 16.74 -9.11 -12.64
C SER A 190 17.81 -10.01 -12.04
N ASN A 191 19.03 -9.94 -12.59
CA ASN A 191 20.20 -10.57 -11.97
C ASN A 191 20.46 -10.04 -10.55
N PHE A 192 20.11 -8.77 -10.30
CA PHE A 192 20.21 -8.17 -8.97
C PHE A 192 19.30 -8.88 -7.95
N LEU A 193 18.01 -9.07 -8.28
CA LEU A 193 17.09 -9.81 -7.43
C LEU A 193 17.50 -11.28 -7.28
N TYR A 194 17.91 -11.95 -8.35
CA TYR A 194 18.42 -13.32 -8.26
C TYR A 194 19.56 -13.45 -7.25
N ASN A 195 20.54 -12.54 -7.29
CA ASN A 195 21.65 -12.55 -6.34
C ASN A 195 21.20 -12.33 -4.89
N ILE A 196 20.25 -11.42 -4.66
CA ILE A 196 19.66 -11.21 -3.34
C ILE A 196 18.98 -12.49 -2.84
N LEU A 197 18.15 -13.13 -3.67
CA LEU A 197 17.45 -14.37 -3.33
C LEU A 197 18.44 -15.51 -2.99
N ARG A 198 19.48 -15.68 -3.82
CA ARG A 198 20.52 -16.69 -3.62
C ARG A 198 21.27 -16.52 -2.30
N ILE A 199 21.60 -15.28 -1.94
CA ILE A 199 22.31 -14.99 -0.68
C ILE A 199 21.37 -15.15 0.52
N ALA A 200 20.13 -14.63 0.43
CA ALA A 200 19.13 -14.78 1.48
C ALA A 200 18.80 -16.24 1.81
N ASN A 201 18.78 -17.11 0.80
CA ASN A 201 18.54 -18.55 0.98
C ASN A 201 19.66 -19.23 1.80
N ARG A 202 20.88 -18.67 1.79
CA ARG A 202 22.04 -19.19 2.53
C ARG A 202 22.29 -18.43 3.84
N GLU A 203 21.48 -17.42 4.15
CA GLU A 203 21.65 -16.60 5.34
C GLU A 203 21.26 -17.41 6.59
N GLU A 204 22.17 -17.60 7.54
CA GLU A 204 21.87 -18.42 8.73
C GLU A 204 21.27 -17.58 9.86
N LYS A 205 21.62 -16.29 9.93
CA LYS A 205 21.29 -15.40 11.04
C LYS A 205 20.58 -14.15 10.57
N TYR A 206 19.62 -13.69 11.36
CA TYR A 206 18.93 -12.42 11.19
C TYR A 206 19.39 -11.42 12.26
N ILE A 207 20.08 -10.38 11.83
CA ILE A 207 20.53 -9.24 12.64
C ILE A 207 19.32 -8.41 13.05
N LYS A 208 19.16 -8.17 14.35
CA LYS A 208 18.02 -7.44 14.92
C LYS A 208 18.16 -5.95 14.66
N ASN A 209 17.01 -5.31 14.36
CA ASN A 209 16.87 -3.86 14.26
C ASN A 209 17.93 -3.20 13.36
N ASN A 210 18.32 -3.87 12.28
CA ASN A 210 19.33 -3.40 11.34
C ASN A 210 20.66 -3.01 12.02
N GLY A 211 21.05 -3.74 13.08
CA GLY A 211 22.27 -3.47 13.86
C GLY A 211 22.12 -2.40 14.95
N VAL A 212 20.99 -1.69 15.01
CA VAL A 212 20.72 -0.67 16.03
C VAL A 212 20.09 -1.30 17.27
N LEU A 213 20.94 -1.74 18.19
CA LEU A 213 20.51 -2.42 19.41
C LEU A 213 20.26 -1.45 20.56
N LYS A 214 19.23 -1.74 21.35
CA LYS A 214 19.04 -1.09 22.66
C LYS A 214 19.97 -1.74 23.67
N ALA A 215 20.45 -0.97 24.65
CA ALA A 215 21.44 -1.40 25.64
C ALA A 215 21.10 -2.69 26.43
N HIS A 216 19.82 -3.09 26.50
CA HIS A 216 19.37 -4.28 27.24
C HIS A 216 19.24 -5.54 26.38
N ILE A 217 19.57 -5.49 25.08
CA ILE A 217 19.45 -6.65 24.17
C ILE A 217 20.67 -7.56 24.35
N LYS A 218 20.44 -8.81 24.77
CA LYS A 218 21.51 -9.80 25.07
C LYS A 218 22.19 -10.41 23.84
N SER A 219 21.51 -10.46 22.70
CA SER A 219 22.03 -11.00 21.44
C SER A 219 21.57 -10.14 20.29
N ASP A 220 22.51 -9.76 19.44
CA ASP A 220 22.34 -8.90 18.27
C ASP A 220 21.64 -9.60 17.10
N SER A 221 21.66 -10.94 17.07
CA SER A 221 21.01 -11.74 16.02
C SER A 221 20.12 -12.84 16.59
N ASN A 222 19.35 -13.48 15.71
CA ASN A 222 18.67 -14.75 15.94
C ASN A 222 18.99 -15.69 14.77
N GLU A 223 19.06 -16.99 15.01
CA GLU A 223 19.10 -17.97 13.91
C GLU A 223 17.82 -17.87 13.08
N LEU A 224 17.93 -18.08 11.77
CA LEU A 224 16.79 -18.26 10.88
C LEU A 224 16.33 -19.72 10.95
N ILE A 225 15.02 -19.94 10.78
CA ILE A 225 14.49 -21.30 10.63
C ILE A 225 15.18 -21.94 9.42
N ASP A 226 15.57 -23.20 9.54
CA ASP A 226 16.16 -23.96 8.44
C ASP A 226 15.06 -24.70 7.67
N ASN A 227 14.79 -24.24 6.44
CA ASN A 227 13.83 -24.84 5.51
C ASN A 227 14.04 -24.37 4.07
N ASP A 228 13.28 -24.94 3.14
CA ASP A 228 13.43 -24.71 1.70
C ASP A 228 12.92 -23.35 1.20
N TYR A 229 12.21 -22.59 2.03
CA TYR A 229 11.65 -21.30 1.63
C TYR A 229 12.72 -20.23 1.70
N ILE A 230 12.75 -19.31 0.73
CA ILE A 230 13.76 -18.23 0.73
C ILE A 230 13.48 -17.24 1.87
N ILE A 231 12.20 -16.91 2.12
CA ILE A 231 11.78 -16.04 3.22
C ILE A 231 11.58 -16.85 4.48
N ARG A 232 12.42 -16.57 5.48
CA ARG A 232 12.46 -17.36 6.71
C ARG A 232 12.27 -16.47 7.94
N SER A 233 11.49 -16.97 8.89
CA SER A 233 11.33 -16.32 10.19
C SER A 233 12.59 -16.52 11.02
N ALA A 234 12.94 -15.53 11.84
CA ALA A 234 13.98 -15.69 12.84
C ALA A 234 13.42 -16.49 14.03
N VAL A 235 14.15 -17.51 14.50
CA VAL A 235 13.75 -18.37 15.62
C VAL A 235 13.52 -17.53 16.88
N ASN A 236 12.36 -17.74 17.51
CA ASN A 236 12.01 -17.15 18.79
C ASN A 236 11.06 -18.11 19.52
N SER A 237 11.06 -18.12 20.86
CA SER A 237 10.23 -18.99 21.70
C SER A 237 8.71 -18.86 21.44
N SER A 238 8.28 -17.73 20.88
CA SER A 238 6.87 -17.48 20.52
C SER A 238 6.47 -18.01 19.14
N ILE A 239 7.42 -18.37 18.29
CA ILE A 239 7.15 -18.82 16.92
C ILE A 239 6.93 -20.32 16.94
N LYS A 240 5.73 -20.74 16.54
CA LYS A 240 5.35 -22.16 16.40
C LYS A 240 5.53 -22.68 14.98
N GLN A 241 6.31 -21.96 14.15
CA GLN A 241 6.44 -22.29 12.75
C GLN A 241 7.22 -23.61 12.58
N GLY A 242 6.63 -24.58 11.88
CA GLY A 242 7.30 -25.81 11.47
C GLY A 242 8.32 -25.60 10.36
N THR A 243 9.17 -26.59 10.11
CA THR A 243 10.16 -26.53 9.01
C THR A 243 9.49 -26.62 7.64
N ASP A 244 8.37 -27.33 7.51
CA ASP A 244 7.75 -27.61 6.20
C ASP A 244 6.75 -26.53 5.75
N GLU A 245 6.55 -25.48 6.57
CA GLU A 245 5.58 -24.43 6.29
C GLU A 245 6.24 -23.05 6.04
N PRO A 246 5.66 -22.23 5.16
CA PRO A 246 6.16 -20.90 4.88
C PRO A 246 6.01 -19.98 6.09
N ALA A 247 6.74 -18.86 6.07
CA ALA A 247 6.62 -17.84 7.10
C ALA A 247 5.19 -17.29 7.22
N SER A 248 4.88 -16.74 8.41
CA SER A 248 3.59 -16.08 8.66
C SER A 248 3.29 -15.01 7.62
N LYS A 249 2.04 -14.94 7.15
CA LYS A 249 1.55 -13.88 6.24
C LYS A 249 1.81 -12.44 6.69
N TYR A 250 2.01 -12.24 8.00
CA TYR A 250 2.30 -10.94 8.59
C TYR A 250 3.79 -10.57 8.57
N LEU A 251 4.69 -11.52 8.29
CA LEU A 251 6.13 -11.31 8.36
C LEU A 251 6.57 -10.19 7.41
N VAL A 252 6.14 -10.25 6.15
CA VAL A 252 6.46 -9.26 5.11
C VAL A 252 6.05 -7.86 5.54
N GLN A 253 4.79 -7.68 5.99
CA GLN A 253 4.29 -6.39 6.44
C GLN A 253 5.07 -5.88 7.67
N SER A 254 5.40 -6.76 8.60
CA SER A 254 6.12 -6.40 9.83
C SER A 254 7.55 -5.96 9.56
N ARG A 255 8.28 -6.66 8.67
CA ARG A 255 9.64 -6.30 8.25
C ARG A 255 9.65 -5.00 7.46
N LEU A 256 8.77 -4.89 6.46
CA LEU A 256 8.69 -3.67 5.66
C LEU A 256 8.36 -2.43 6.50
N SER A 257 7.49 -2.55 7.52
CA SER A 257 7.17 -1.43 8.41
C SER A 257 8.38 -0.97 9.23
N LYS A 258 9.28 -1.89 9.61
CA LYS A 258 10.54 -1.53 10.28
C LYS A 258 11.54 -0.90 9.32
N ILE A 259 11.66 -1.43 8.10
CA ILE A 259 12.51 -0.83 7.05
C ILE A 259 12.06 0.60 6.77
N ALA A 260 10.75 0.81 6.60
CA ALA A 260 10.15 2.13 6.45
C ALA A 260 10.52 3.09 7.61
N GLU A 261 10.54 2.60 8.85
CA GLU A 261 10.95 3.38 10.02
C GLU A 261 12.45 3.72 9.99
N TRP A 262 13.32 2.75 9.71
CA TRP A 262 14.77 2.95 9.67
C TRP A 262 15.18 3.99 8.63
N HIS A 263 14.50 4.00 7.49
CA HIS A 263 14.76 4.94 6.40
C HIS A 263 13.93 6.23 6.50
N SER A 264 13.08 6.39 7.52
CA SER A 264 12.15 7.52 7.64
C SER A 264 11.23 7.70 6.41
N LEU A 265 10.83 6.59 5.80
CA LEU A 265 9.95 6.52 4.63
C LEU A 265 8.59 5.92 5.03
N PRO A 266 7.69 6.67 5.70
CA PRO A 266 6.44 6.13 6.24
C PRO A 266 5.47 5.62 5.15
N LEU A 267 5.70 5.98 3.88
CA LEU A 267 4.93 5.53 2.73
C LEU A 267 5.61 4.41 1.94
N LEU A 268 6.72 3.85 2.42
CA LEU A 268 7.33 2.64 1.89
C LEU A 268 6.48 1.42 2.27
N THR A 269 5.37 1.25 1.55
CA THR A 269 4.39 0.18 1.77
C THR A 269 4.44 -0.83 0.63
N VAL A 270 3.90 -2.03 0.85
CA VAL A 270 3.80 -3.09 -0.17
C VAL A 270 3.20 -2.55 -1.47
N THR A 271 2.11 -1.80 -1.36
CA THR A 271 1.44 -1.21 -2.53
C THR A 271 2.28 -0.13 -3.22
N ASN A 272 2.96 0.73 -2.47
CA ASN A 272 3.76 1.79 -3.07
C ASN A 272 5.05 1.27 -3.70
N LEU A 273 5.67 0.23 -3.13
CA LEU A 273 6.78 -0.49 -3.77
C LEU A 273 6.35 -1.11 -5.09
N ARG A 274 5.23 -1.83 -5.09
CA ARG A 274 4.64 -2.40 -6.31
C ARG A 274 4.36 -1.32 -7.36
N ASN A 275 3.75 -0.21 -6.97
CA ASN A 275 3.43 0.88 -7.89
C ASN A 275 4.70 1.55 -8.45
N SER A 276 5.74 1.69 -7.62
CA SER A 276 7.05 2.21 -8.03
C SER A 276 7.71 1.29 -9.05
N GLY A 277 7.65 -0.01 -8.82
CA GLY A 277 8.08 -1.04 -9.77
C GLY A 277 7.34 -0.99 -11.10
N MET A 278 6.00 -0.90 -11.04
CA MET A 278 5.16 -0.75 -12.24
C MET A 278 5.57 0.49 -13.04
N LEU A 279 5.87 1.61 -12.37
CA LEU A 279 6.33 2.83 -13.02
C LEU A 279 7.72 2.67 -13.64
N LYS A 280 8.65 2.01 -12.95
CA LYS A 280 9.98 1.66 -13.51
C LYS A 280 9.84 0.79 -14.77
N MET A 281 8.99 -0.22 -14.74
CA MET A 281 8.72 -1.05 -15.91
C MET A 281 8.07 -0.25 -17.05
N ALA A 282 7.16 0.67 -16.75
CA ALA A 282 6.61 1.59 -17.75
C ALA A 282 7.70 2.47 -18.38
N ARG A 283 8.64 2.96 -17.58
CA ARG A 283 9.81 3.69 -18.06
C ARG A 283 10.62 2.85 -19.04
N ASP A 284 10.95 1.61 -18.67
CA ASP A 284 11.77 0.73 -19.52
C ASP A 284 11.06 0.36 -20.83
N LEU A 285 9.75 0.08 -20.77
CA LEU A 285 8.94 -0.16 -21.96
C LEU A 285 8.85 1.09 -22.84
N TYR A 286 8.69 2.27 -22.26
CA TYR A 286 8.66 3.52 -23.00
C TYR A 286 10.00 3.79 -23.70
N VAL A 287 11.13 3.61 -23.00
CA VAL A 287 12.47 3.75 -23.60
C VAL A 287 12.67 2.76 -24.74
N LYS A 288 12.15 1.53 -24.61
CA LYS A 288 12.30 0.47 -25.61
C LYS A 288 11.39 0.66 -26.82
N HIS A 289 10.13 1.06 -26.63
CA HIS A 289 9.11 1.09 -27.68
C HIS A 289 8.77 2.51 -28.17
N GLY A 290 9.21 3.56 -27.46
CA GLY A 290 8.88 4.96 -27.73
C GLY A 290 7.44 5.35 -27.37
N LYS A 291 6.69 4.47 -26.69
CA LYS A 291 5.27 4.69 -26.38
C LYS A 291 4.83 3.93 -25.12
N LEU A 292 3.75 4.39 -24.52
CA LEU A 292 3.09 3.76 -23.38
C LEU A 292 1.59 3.66 -23.66
N GLU A 293 1.22 2.64 -24.45
CA GLU A 293 -0.15 2.39 -24.90
C GLU A 293 -0.67 1.08 -24.30
N ARG A 294 -1.81 0.60 -24.83
CA ARG A 294 -2.53 -0.57 -24.30
C ARG A 294 -1.63 -1.79 -24.10
N GLU A 295 -0.77 -2.11 -25.07
CA GLU A 295 0.10 -3.29 -25.03
C GLU A 295 1.14 -3.20 -23.91
N GLU A 296 1.76 -2.04 -23.72
CA GLU A 296 2.70 -1.82 -22.63
C GLU A 296 2.00 -1.88 -21.26
N TYR A 297 0.81 -1.27 -21.14
CA TYR A 297 0.01 -1.36 -19.92
C TYR A 297 -0.41 -2.80 -19.60
N TYR A 298 -0.76 -3.60 -20.61
CA TYR A 298 -1.11 -5.00 -20.44
C TYR A 298 0.09 -5.82 -19.98
N THR A 299 1.26 -5.59 -20.58
CA THR A 299 2.53 -6.21 -20.17
C THR A 299 2.83 -5.96 -18.69
N ILE A 300 2.71 -4.70 -18.24
CA ILE A 300 2.90 -4.33 -16.83
C ILE A 300 1.84 -5.01 -15.95
N CYS A 301 0.57 -5.00 -16.38
CA CYS A 301 -0.52 -5.58 -15.59
C CYS A 301 -0.37 -7.10 -15.41
N GLU A 302 0.07 -7.82 -16.43
CA GLU A 302 0.38 -9.26 -16.37
C GLU A 302 1.59 -9.52 -15.45
N HIS A 303 2.68 -8.76 -15.62
CA HIS A 303 3.88 -8.88 -14.78
C HIS A 303 3.63 -8.62 -13.29
N TYR A 304 2.69 -7.72 -12.95
CA TYR A 304 2.37 -7.36 -11.56
C TYR A 304 1.09 -8.00 -11.03
N ASN A 305 0.63 -9.10 -11.65
CA ASN A 305 -0.54 -9.89 -11.26
C ASN A 305 -1.79 -9.03 -10.98
N VAL A 306 -2.08 -8.08 -11.87
CA VAL A 306 -3.31 -7.28 -11.79
C VAL A 306 -4.50 -8.18 -12.12
N GLY A 307 -5.62 -8.05 -11.41
CA GLY A 307 -6.83 -8.80 -11.74
C GLY A 307 -7.40 -8.45 -13.13
N LYS A 308 -7.75 -9.47 -13.91
CA LYS A 308 -8.46 -9.33 -15.20
C LYS A 308 -9.96 -9.10 -14.98
N GLN A 309 -10.57 -8.35 -15.88
CA GLN A 309 -12.01 -8.18 -15.99
C GLN A 309 -12.65 -9.46 -16.60
N PRO A 310 -13.99 -9.63 -16.51
CA PRO A 310 -14.67 -10.80 -17.06
C PRO A 310 -14.44 -11.02 -18.57
N ASP A 311 -14.15 -9.95 -19.31
CA ASP A 311 -13.82 -9.97 -20.74
C ASP A 311 -12.33 -10.27 -21.03
N GLY A 312 -11.54 -10.56 -20.00
CA GLY A 312 -10.10 -10.82 -20.10
C GLY A 312 -9.22 -9.56 -20.14
N SER A 313 -9.81 -8.37 -20.20
CA SER A 313 -9.07 -7.10 -20.26
C SER A 313 -8.57 -6.64 -18.89
N TYR A 314 -7.54 -5.79 -18.87
CA TYR A 314 -7.09 -5.13 -17.64
C TYR A 314 -7.77 -3.77 -17.44
N ALA A 315 -8.26 -3.53 -16.23
CA ALA A 315 -8.77 -2.21 -15.81
C ALA A 315 -7.63 -1.25 -15.46
N TYR A 316 -6.71 -0.98 -16.41
CA TYR A 316 -5.51 -0.18 -16.16
C TYR A 316 -5.77 1.33 -16.12
N SER A 317 -6.94 1.81 -16.57
CA SER A 317 -7.29 3.24 -16.58
C SER A 317 -7.15 3.89 -15.20
N ARG A 318 -7.48 3.17 -14.12
CA ARG A 318 -7.31 3.67 -12.74
C ARG A 318 -5.84 3.86 -12.37
N PHE A 319 -4.94 3.02 -12.88
CA PHE A 319 -3.50 3.15 -12.65
C PHE A 319 -2.95 4.31 -13.48
N LYS A 320 -3.38 4.44 -14.73
CA LYS A 320 -3.02 5.58 -15.59
C LYS A 320 -3.42 6.92 -14.96
N VAL A 321 -4.64 7.06 -14.47
CA VAL A 321 -5.08 8.29 -13.77
C VAL A 321 -4.35 8.47 -12.44
N GLY A 322 -4.07 7.38 -11.73
CA GLY A 322 -3.49 7.44 -10.39
C GLY A 322 -2.00 7.72 -10.35
N PHE A 323 -1.18 6.86 -10.95
CA PHE A 323 0.28 6.94 -10.83
C PHE A 323 1.06 6.54 -12.10
N LEU A 324 0.52 5.66 -12.93
CA LEU A 324 1.20 5.05 -14.08
C LEU A 324 1.01 5.90 -15.35
N ASN A 325 1.50 7.14 -15.32
CA ASN A 325 1.35 8.13 -16.37
C ASN A 325 2.66 8.86 -16.70
N MET A 326 2.64 9.61 -17.81
CA MET A 326 3.81 10.36 -18.30
C MET A 326 4.25 11.47 -17.34
N GLU A 327 3.33 12.08 -16.59
CA GLU A 327 3.67 13.11 -15.61
C GLU A 327 4.59 12.56 -14.51
N ASN A 328 4.24 11.41 -13.94
CA ASN A 328 5.10 10.76 -12.94
C ASN A 328 6.38 10.18 -13.54
N LEU A 329 6.34 9.69 -14.79
CA LEU A 329 7.56 9.26 -15.49
C LEU A 329 8.53 10.43 -15.68
N ASN A 330 8.02 11.60 -16.08
CA ASN A 330 8.83 12.79 -16.23
C ASN A 330 9.37 13.29 -14.89
N SER A 331 8.51 13.34 -13.87
CA SER A 331 8.88 13.79 -12.53
C SER A 331 9.96 12.92 -11.88
N ILE A 332 9.87 11.60 -12.01
CA ILE A 332 10.75 10.65 -11.31
C ILE A 332 11.98 10.27 -12.15
N TYR A 333 11.83 10.15 -13.47
CA TYR A 333 12.88 9.64 -14.36
C TYR A 333 13.34 10.65 -15.41
N GLY A 334 12.76 11.85 -15.47
CA GLY A 334 13.12 12.88 -16.46
C GLY A 334 12.75 12.51 -17.91
N ILE A 335 11.72 11.67 -18.09
CA ILE A 335 11.27 11.19 -19.40
C ILE A 335 9.89 11.75 -19.71
N GLY A 336 9.80 12.59 -20.75
CA GLY A 336 8.56 13.21 -21.21
C GLY A 336 8.78 14.01 -22.49
#